data_AF-A0A183D117-F1
#
_entry.id   AF-A0A183D117-F1
#
_cell.length_a   1.000
_cell.length_b   1.000
_cell.length_c   1.000
_cell.angle_alpha   90.00
_cell.angle_beta   90.00
_cell.angle_gamma   90.00
#
_symmetry.space_group_name_H-M   'P 1'
#
loop_
_entity.id
_entity.type
_entity.pdbx_description
1 polymer ?
#
loop_
_entity_poly.entity_id
_entity_poly.type
_entity_poly.pdbx_seq_one_letter_code
_entity_poly.pdbx_strand_id
1 'polypeptide(L)'
;MKLADLQAQRVTSEAHSAVRLNAKIFEQSNTSALVVLNLPEPPKKESSLGNYMEYLSVLTHKLHRVLLVRGSGTEVITMYS
;
A
#
# COMPACT_ATOMS: atom_id res chain seq x y z
N MET A 1 11.57 -4.76 -27.28
CA MET A 1 10.75 -3.99 -26.32
C MET A 1 9.46 -4.76 -26.04
N LYS A 2 9.54 -5.85 -25.25
CA LYS A 2 8.39 -6.63 -24.79
C LYS A 2 8.84 -7.54 -23.64
N LEU A 3 9.36 -6.92 -22.59
CA LEU A 3 9.68 -7.57 -21.31
C LEU A 3 8.72 -7.13 -20.19
N ALA A 4 7.86 -6.14 -20.44
CA ALA A 4 6.86 -5.66 -19.48
C ALA A 4 5.58 -6.52 -19.45
N ASP A 5 5.28 -7.27 -20.52
CA ASP A 5 4.01 -8.02 -20.62
C ASP A 5 4.04 -9.39 -19.91
N LEU A 6 5.23 -9.93 -19.58
CA LEU A 6 5.39 -11.24 -18.93
C LEU A 6 5.27 -11.20 -17.39
N GLN A 7 5.23 -10.02 -16.77
CA GLN A 7 4.97 -9.89 -15.33
C GLN A 7 3.48 -9.68 -15.00
N ALA A 8 2.63 -9.43 -15.99
CA ALA A 8 1.20 -9.21 -15.78
C ALA A 8 0.41 -10.47 -15.38
N GLN A 9 0.95 -11.68 -15.59
CA GLN A 9 0.26 -12.94 -15.29
C GLN A 9 0.44 -13.47 -13.86
N ARG A 10 1.23 -12.79 -13.01
CA ARG A 10 1.36 -13.12 -11.58
C ARG A 10 0.89 -12.01 -10.64
N VAL A 11 0.13 -11.05 -11.15
CA VAL A 11 -0.40 -9.98 -10.31
C VAL A 11 -1.65 -10.50 -9.62
N THR A 12 -1.54 -10.83 -8.32
CA THR A 12 -2.70 -11.19 -7.50
C THR A 12 -3.73 -10.05 -7.54
N SER A 13 -5.00 -10.35 -7.32
CA SER A 13 -6.09 -9.35 -7.26
C SER A 13 -5.79 -8.18 -6.31
N GLU A 14 -4.98 -8.43 -5.29
CA GLU A 14 -4.51 -7.45 -4.31
C GLU A 14 -3.64 -6.36 -4.95
N ALA A 15 -2.66 -6.73 -5.79
CA ALA A 15 -1.79 -5.77 -6.44
C ALA A 15 -2.53 -4.90 -7.48
N HIS A 16 -3.55 -5.43 -8.15
CA HIS A 16 -4.45 -4.62 -9.00
C HIS A 16 -5.19 -3.52 -8.22
N SER A 17 -5.52 -3.78 -6.95
CA SER A 17 -6.14 -2.79 -6.07
C SER A 17 -5.12 -1.75 -5.60
N ALA A 18 -3.88 -2.14 -5.29
CA ALA A 18 -2.82 -1.21 -4.91
C ALA A 18 -2.54 -0.15 -5.99
N VAL A 19 -2.49 -0.55 -7.26
CA VAL A 19 -2.26 0.37 -8.39
C VAL A 19 -3.34 1.44 -8.45
N ARG A 20 -4.61 1.05 -8.35
CA ARG A 20 -5.75 1.99 -8.41
C ARG A 20 -5.79 2.91 -7.20
N LEU A 21 -5.49 2.38 -6.02
CA LEU A 21 -5.47 3.15 -4.78
C LEU A 21 -4.32 4.17 -4.80
N ASN A 22 -3.12 3.76 -5.20
CA ASN A 22 -1.98 4.67 -5.35
C ASN A 22 -2.28 5.78 -6.37
N ALA A 23 -2.90 5.47 -7.51
CA ALA A 23 -3.24 6.48 -8.52
C ALA A 23 -4.11 7.61 -7.94
N LYS A 24 -5.13 7.28 -7.13
CA LYS A 24 -5.97 8.28 -6.47
C LYS A 24 -5.23 9.06 -5.39
N ILE A 25 -4.42 8.39 -4.58
CA ILE A 25 -3.62 9.05 -3.53
C ILE A 25 -2.65 10.02 -4.17
N PHE A 26 -1.97 9.60 -5.23
CA PHE A 26 -1.01 10.42 -5.96
C PHE A 26 -1.67 11.66 -6.58
N GLU A 27 -2.81 11.51 -7.24
CA GLU A 27 -3.55 12.61 -7.84
C GLU A 27 -3.85 13.73 -6.83
N GLN A 28 -4.22 13.37 -5.60
CA GLN A 28 -4.65 14.34 -4.59
C GLN A 28 -3.53 14.78 -3.64
N SER A 29 -2.52 13.93 -3.42
CA SER A 29 -1.58 14.07 -2.30
C SER A 29 -0.11 14.15 -2.71
N ASN A 30 0.22 14.21 -4.00
CA ASN A 30 1.63 14.23 -4.46
C ASN A 30 2.45 15.44 -3.96
N THR A 31 1.79 16.56 -3.62
CA THR A 31 2.45 17.75 -3.03
C THR A 31 2.41 17.78 -1.50
N SER A 32 1.87 16.75 -0.86
CA SER A 32 1.72 16.72 0.60
C SER A 32 3.07 16.59 1.30
N ALA A 33 3.18 17.20 2.48
CA ALA A 33 4.36 17.04 3.32
C ALA A 33 4.48 15.62 3.90
N LEU A 34 3.36 14.94 4.13
CA LEU A 34 3.32 13.57 4.63
C LEU A 34 1.99 12.94 4.20
N VAL A 35 2.03 11.69 3.73
CA VAL A 35 0.84 10.89 3.46
C VAL A 35 0.77 9.79 4.52
N VAL A 36 -0.31 9.78 5.31
CA VAL A 36 -0.56 8.73 6.30
C VAL A 36 -1.54 7.73 5.70
N LEU A 37 -1.12 6.47 5.58
CA LEU A 37 -1.95 5.39 5.05
C LEU A 37 -2.08 4.27 6.08
N ASN A 38 -3.14 3.49 5.98
CA ASN A 38 -3.29 2.29 6.79
C ASN A 38 -2.28 1.22 6.33
N LEU A 39 -1.57 0.60 7.28
CA LEU A 39 -0.79 -0.60 7.01
C LEU A 39 -1.76 -1.79 6.92
N PRO A 40 -1.87 -2.46 5.76
CA PRO A 40 -2.70 -3.65 5.62
C PRO A 40 -2.19 -4.79 6.49
N GLU A 41 -3.04 -5.75 6.78
CA GLU A 41 -2.67 -6.93 7.56
C GLU A 41 -1.62 -7.78 6.81
N PRO A 42 -0.48 -8.11 7.44
CA PRO A 42 0.48 -9.02 6.85
C PRO A 42 -0.13 -10.42 6.76
N PRO A 43 0.25 -11.19 5.74
CA PRO A 43 -0.27 -12.53 5.55
C PRO A 43 0.21 -13.46 6.66
N LYS A 44 -0.63 -14.41 7.06
CA LYS A 44 -0.27 -15.45 8.04
C LYS A 44 0.75 -16.46 7.50
N LYS A 45 0.82 -16.61 6.18
CA LYS A 45 1.71 -17.55 5.50
C LYS A 45 2.96 -16.83 5.03
N GLU A 46 4.12 -17.35 5.40
CA GLU A 46 5.42 -16.81 4.97
C GLU A 46 5.58 -16.80 3.44
N SER A 47 5.05 -17.82 2.76
CA SER A 47 5.05 -17.89 1.29
C SER A 47 4.30 -16.74 0.60
N SER A 48 3.40 -16.05 1.32
CA SER A 48 2.66 -14.90 0.82
C SER A 48 3.32 -13.56 1.18
N LEU A 49 4.39 -13.57 1.99
CA LEU A 49 5.08 -12.35 2.42
C LEU A 49 5.68 -11.58 1.24
N GLY A 50 6.20 -12.27 0.23
CA GLY A 50 6.71 -11.64 -1.00
C GLY A 50 5.64 -10.83 -1.73
N ASN A 51 4.42 -11.38 -1.87
CA ASN A 51 3.31 -10.68 -2.51
C ASN A 51 2.83 -9.48 -1.68
N TYR A 52 2.89 -9.59 -0.35
CA TYR A 52 2.56 -8.49 0.56
C TYR A 52 3.56 -7.34 0.44
N MET A 53 4.86 -7.64 0.39
CA MET A 53 5.89 -6.61 0.17
C MET A 53 5.76 -5.95 -1.21
N GLU A 54 5.43 -6.72 -2.24
CA GLU A 54 5.16 -6.18 -3.58
C GLU A 54 3.93 -5.25 -3.57
N TYR A 55 2.85 -5.66 -2.89
CA TYR A 55 1.66 -4.83 -2.71
C TYR A 55 2.00 -3.48 -2.06
N LEU A 56 2.78 -3.50 -0.96
CA LEU A 56 3.19 -2.28 -0.26
C LEU A 56 4.05 -1.38 -1.15
N SER A 57 4.99 -1.98 -1.88
CA SER A 57 5.85 -1.26 -2.83
C SER A 57 5.03 -0.52 -3.89
N VAL A 58 4.04 -1.20 -4.49
CA VAL A 58 3.14 -0.62 -5.48
C VAL A 58 2.26 0.48 -4.88
N LEU A 59 1.75 0.26 -3.66
CA LEU A 59 0.88 1.20 -2.97
C LEU A 59 1.60 2.52 -2.64
N THR A 60 2.88 2.47 -2.26
CA THR A 60 3.65 3.66 -1.87
C THR A 60 4.51 4.24 -3.00
N HIS A 61 4.41 3.68 -4.21
CA HIS A 61 5.25 4.07 -5.32
C HIS A 61 5.05 5.55 -5.69
N LYS A 62 6.15 6.30 -5.82
CA LYS A 62 6.20 7.75 -6.14
C LYS A 62 5.62 8.68 -5.08
N LEU A 63 5.38 8.19 -3.86
CA LEU A 63 5.06 9.05 -2.72
C LEU A 63 6.35 9.38 -1.94
N HIS A 64 6.64 10.66 -1.74
CA HIS A 64 7.91 11.11 -1.15
C HIS A 64 8.05 10.75 0.33
N ARG A 65 6.99 10.96 1.12
CA ARG A 65 6.98 10.72 2.57
C ARG A 65 5.68 10.03 2.92
N VAL A 66 5.77 8.75 3.29
CA VAL A 66 4.63 7.92 3.67
C VAL A 66 4.84 7.36 5.06
N LEU A 67 3.82 7.45 5.90
CA LEU A 67 3.74 6.74 7.17
C LEU A 67 2.62 5.71 7.09
N LEU A 68 2.98 4.44 7.23
CA LEU A 68 2.01 3.35 7.31
C LEU A 68 1.66 3.11 8.79
N VAL A 69 0.38 3.27 9.13
CA VAL A 69 -0.12 3.15 10.51
C VAL A 69 -1.07 1.97 10.60
N ARG A 70 -0.90 1.13 11.62
CA ARG A 70 -1.88 0.10 11.96
C ARG A 70 -2.12 0.09 13.45
N GLY A 71 -3.40 0.14 13.79
CA GLY A 71 -3.86 -0.04 15.14
C GLY A 71 -3.87 -1.50 15.58
N SER A 72 -3.80 -1.70 16.88
CA SER A 72 -4.02 -2.98 17.56
C SER A 72 -5.49 -3.38 17.62
N GLY A 73 -6.42 -2.49 17.23
CA GLY A 73 -7.87 -2.72 17.25
C GLY A 73 -8.50 -2.55 18.64
N THR A 74 -7.69 -2.33 19.67
CA THR A 74 -8.12 -2.06 21.05
C THR A 74 -7.93 -0.60 21.44
N GLU A 75 -7.48 0.24 20.50
CA GLU A 75 -7.28 1.66 20.70
C GLU A 75 -8.63 2.37 20.87
N VAL A 76 -8.79 3.05 22.00
CA VAL A 76 -9.93 3.93 22.26
C VAL A 76 -9.42 5.36 22.26
N ILE A 77 -9.92 6.21 21.36
CA ILE A 77 -9.62 7.64 21.37
C ILE A 77 -10.55 8.29 22.40
N THR A 78 -10.06 8.45 23.63
CA THR A 78 -10.80 9.10 24.73
C THR A 78 -10.45 10.58 24.90
N MET A 79 -9.43 11.06 24.20
CA MET A 79 -9.06 12.48 24.15
C MET A 79 -9.27 13.03 22.75
N TYR A 80 -10.17 14.00 22.63
CA TYR A 80 -10.21 14.94 21.52
C TYR A 80 -9.76 16.28 22.09
N SER A 81 -8.62 16.80 21.61
CA SER A 81 -8.12 18.13 21.98
C SER A 81 -8.81 19.21 21.17
#